data_AF-A0A1H2PCK4-F1
#
_entry.id   AF-A0A1H2PCK4-F1
#
_cell.length_a   1.000
_cell.length_b   1.000
_cell.length_c   1.000
_cell.angle_alpha   90.00
_cell.angle_beta   90.00
_cell.angle_gamma   90.00
#
_symmetry.space_group_name_H-M   'P 1'
#
loop_
_entity.id
_entity.type
_entity.pdbx_description
1 polymer ?
#
loop_
_entity_poly.entity_id
_entity_poly.type
_entity_poly.pdbx_seq_one_letter_code
_entity_poly.pdbx_strand_id
1 'polypeptide(L)'
;MNGTSASPQRLNAAQRSAHIREVVLARGVGLREQYPILKHQDAIGASILAFALVGMIGSAALYITGHMAWWACLLLNGFFASLTHELEHDLIHSMYFRKQKVPHNLMMGLVWLARPSTINPWIRRHLHLNHHKVSGSETDMEERAITNGEPWGFARLLMIGDNIMSSVIRMLRAKTWAMKLNILKRTLKVYAPLALMHWGAWYVFLGFHAANGIAHLIGTPIEWSATTLSVMQVIDIAAVVIIGPNVLRTFCLHFISSNMHYYGDIEPGNVMQQCQVLNAPWLWPLQAFCFNFGSSHGIHHFVVKEPFYIRQLTVPVGHKVMREMGVRFNDFGTFARANRFVRKDEVVAEKVGAARA
;
A
#
# COMPACT_ATOMS: atom_id res chain seq x y z
N MET A 1 -45.84 -1.11 2.51
CA MET A 1 -45.45 0.10 1.75
C MET A 1 -44.25 -0.27 0.89
N ASN A 2 -44.49 -0.47 -0.41
CA ASN A 2 -43.50 -0.98 -1.35
C ASN A 2 -42.64 0.18 -1.86
N GLY A 3 -41.43 0.34 -1.30
CA GLY A 3 -40.42 1.22 -1.86
C GLY A 3 -39.79 0.56 -3.08
N THR A 4 -40.13 1.05 -4.27
CA THR A 4 -39.44 0.71 -5.52
C THR A 4 -37.98 1.10 -5.41
N SER A 5 -37.09 0.12 -5.27
CA SER A 5 -35.65 0.32 -5.44
C SER A 5 -35.43 0.90 -6.84
N ALA A 6 -34.98 2.15 -6.92
CA ALA A 6 -34.61 2.75 -8.19
C ALA A 6 -33.44 1.94 -8.75
N SER A 7 -33.60 1.38 -9.96
CA SER A 7 -32.50 0.69 -10.66
C SER A 7 -31.24 1.56 -10.62
N PRO A 8 -30.05 1.00 -10.32
CA PRO A 8 -28.78 1.75 -10.28
C PRO A 8 -28.49 2.55 -11.56
N GLN A 9 -29.12 2.18 -12.68
CA GLN A 9 -29.04 2.86 -13.98
C GLN A 9 -29.66 4.27 -13.98
N ARG A 10 -30.56 4.58 -13.04
CA ARG A 10 -31.20 5.91 -12.91
C ARG A 10 -30.44 6.86 -11.98
N LEU A 11 -29.44 6.37 -11.24
CA LEU A 11 -28.68 7.15 -10.29
C LEU A 11 -27.40 7.67 -10.93
N ASN A 12 -27.10 8.95 -10.75
CA ASN A 12 -25.79 9.50 -11.12
C ASN A 12 -24.68 9.00 -10.17
N ALA A 13 -23.41 9.23 -10.53
CA ALA A 13 -22.28 8.73 -9.77
C ALA A 13 -22.24 9.26 -8.30
N ALA A 14 -22.67 10.50 -8.07
CA ALA A 14 -22.72 11.09 -6.75
C ALA A 14 -23.79 10.42 -5.87
N GLN A 15 -24.98 10.14 -6.42
CA GLN A 15 -26.05 9.42 -5.74
C GLN A 15 -25.65 7.99 -5.39
N ARG A 16 -25.00 7.28 -6.32
CA ARG A 16 -24.46 5.93 -6.11
C ARG A 16 -23.41 5.91 -4.99
N SER A 17 -22.48 6.87 -5.03
CA SER A 17 -21.44 7.02 -3.99
C SER A 17 -22.05 7.35 -2.62
N ALA A 18 -23.05 8.22 -2.58
CA ALA A 18 -23.76 8.57 -1.35
C ALA A 18 -24.48 7.35 -0.74
N HIS A 19 -25.12 6.53 -1.58
CA HIS A 19 -25.78 5.31 -1.14
C HIS A 19 -24.80 4.26 -0.59
N ILE A 20 -23.66 4.02 -1.26
CA ILE A 20 -22.60 3.16 -0.74
C ILE A 20 -22.17 3.65 0.65
N ARG A 21 -21.88 4.95 0.78
CA ARG A 21 -21.44 5.55 2.04
C ARG A 21 -22.48 5.38 3.15
N GLU A 22 -23.75 5.63 2.86
CA GLU A 22 -24.85 5.47 3.80
C GLU A 22 -24.93 4.04 4.34
N VAL A 23 -24.98 3.04 3.44
CA VAL A 23 -25.12 1.63 3.80
C VAL A 23 -23.92 1.12 4.60
N VAL A 24 -22.71 1.48 4.19
CA VAL A 24 -21.48 1.07 4.90
C VAL A 24 -21.38 1.73 6.27
N LEU A 25 -21.69 3.03 6.38
CA LEU A 25 -21.71 3.73 7.67
C LEU A 25 -22.75 3.16 8.62
N ALA A 26 -23.96 2.88 8.13
CA ALA A 26 -25.01 2.25 8.94
C ALA A 26 -24.55 0.90 9.49
N ARG A 27 -23.85 0.09 8.68
CA ARG A 27 -23.25 -1.16 9.17
C ARG A 27 -22.15 -0.92 10.21
N GLY A 28 -21.29 0.08 10.02
CA GLY A 28 -20.27 0.48 10.98
C GLY A 28 -20.85 0.93 12.33
N VAL A 29 -21.98 1.63 12.32
CA VAL A 29 -22.73 2.01 13.53
C VAL A 29 -23.29 0.76 14.20
N GLY A 30 -24.01 -0.08 13.46
CA GLY A 30 -24.58 -1.32 14.02
C GLY A 30 -23.53 -2.27 14.60
N LEU A 31 -22.33 -2.34 14.02
CA LEU A 31 -21.22 -3.10 14.58
C LEU A 31 -20.79 -2.56 15.96
N ARG A 32 -20.74 -1.24 16.14
CA ARG A 32 -20.37 -0.62 17.43
C ARG A 32 -21.47 -0.75 18.49
N GLU A 33 -22.73 -0.82 18.07
CA GLU A 33 -23.85 -1.11 18.95
C GLU A 33 -23.84 -2.57 19.40
N GLN A 34 -23.62 -3.50 18.46
CA GLN A 34 -23.54 -4.93 18.73
C GLN A 34 -22.29 -5.32 19.55
N TYR A 35 -21.15 -4.68 19.29
CA TYR A 35 -19.88 -4.93 19.95
C TYR A 35 -19.32 -3.63 20.55
N PRO A 36 -19.72 -3.27 21.79
CA PRO A 36 -19.32 -2.01 22.42
C PRO A 36 -17.81 -1.80 22.53
N ILE A 37 -17.01 -2.88 22.54
CA ILE A 37 -15.54 -2.79 22.50
C ILE A 37 -15.04 -1.94 21.33
N LEU A 38 -15.73 -1.96 20.18
CA LEU A 38 -15.39 -1.21 18.97
C LEU A 38 -15.52 0.32 19.15
N LYS A 39 -16.14 0.79 20.25
CA LYS A 39 -16.16 2.21 20.63
C LYS A 39 -14.83 2.68 21.22
N HIS A 40 -13.97 1.76 21.69
CA HIS A 40 -12.65 2.06 22.26
C HIS A 40 -11.55 2.07 21.19
N GLN A 41 -11.75 2.86 20.13
CA GLN A 41 -10.89 2.89 18.94
C GLN A 41 -9.41 3.12 19.25
N ASP A 42 -9.09 4.06 20.14
CA ASP A 42 -7.70 4.37 20.54
C ASP A 42 -7.02 3.17 21.22
N ALA A 43 -7.75 2.47 22.11
CA ALA A 43 -7.24 1.28 22.77
C ALA A 43 -7.03 0.14 21.77
N ILE A 44 -7.97 -0.09 20.85
CA ILE A 44 -7.84 -1.11 19.80
C ILE A 44 -6.61 -0.83 18.93
N GLY A 45 -6.45 0.42 18.46
CA GLY A 45 -5.31 0.81 17.64
C GLY A 45 -3.97 0.59 18.36
N ALA A 46 -3.88 0.98 19.64
CA ALA A 46 -2.70 0.75 20.46
C ALA A 46 -2.42 -0.75 20.71
N SER A 47 -3.46 -1.55 20.98
CA SER A 47 -3.33 -2.99 21.18
C SER A 47 -2.89 -3.73 19.92
N ILE A 48 -3.41 -3.37 18.75
CA ILE A 48 -2.96 -3.94 17.47
C ILE A 48 -1.49 -3.58 17.22
N LEU A 49 -1.08 -2.35 17.51
CA LEU A 49 0.31 -1.92 17.37
C LEU A 49 1.23 -2.73 18.31
N ALA A 50 0.86 -2.83 19.59
CA ALA A 50 1.62 -3.60 20.56
C ALA A 50 1.74 -5.07 20.16
N PHE A 51 0.63 -5.69 19.73
CA PHE A 51 0.61 -7.07 19.22
C PHE A 51 1.56 -7.24 18.03
N ALA A 52 1.51 -6.34 17.05
CA ALA A 52 2.37 -6.41 15.88
C ALA A 52 3.86 -6.25 16.25
N LEU A 53 4.20 -5.29 17.13
CA LEU A 53 5.59 -5.08 17.57
C LEU A 53 6.12 -6.26 18.39
N VAL A 54 5.32 -6.80 19.31
CA VAL A 54 5.68 -8.01 20.08
C VAL A 54 5.87 -9.20 19.14
N GLY A 55 5.00 -9.36 18.14
CA GLY A 55 5.14 -10.39 17.13
C GLY A 55 6.44 -10.26 16.33
N MET A 56 6.81 -9.05 15.92
CA MET A 56 8.05 -8.78 15.19
C MET A 56 9.30 -9.04 16.04
N ILE A 57 9.32 -8.53 17.27
CA ILE A 57 10.45 -8.68 18.21
C ILE A 57 10.58 -10.15 18.63
N GLY A 58 9.47 -10.81 18.94
CA GLY A 58 9.45 -12.22 19.32
C GLY A 58 9.96 -13.12 18.20
N SER A 59 9.50 -12.92 16.96
CA SER A 59 9.97 -13.68 15.80
C SER A 59 11.45 -13.44 15.52
N ALA A 60 11.93 -12.20 15.68
CA ALA A 60 13.35 -11.87 15.55
C ALA A 60 14.19 -12.54 16.63
N ALA A 61 13.74 -12.52 17.90
CA ALA A 61 14.43 -13.17 19.01
C ALA A 61 14.51 -14.69 18.83
N LEU A 62 13.43 -15.32 18.39
CA LEU A 62 13.40 -16.76 18.08
C LEU A 62 14.35 -17.11 16.94
N TYR A 63 14.43 -16.27 15.90
CA TYR A 63 15.39 -16.46 14.82
C TYR A 63 16.85 -16.33 15.30
N ILE A 64 17.17 -15.24 16.01
CA ILE A 64 18.53 -14.95 16.48
C ILE A 64 19.03 -16.04 17.47
N THR A 65 18.13 -16.62 18.27
CA THR A 65 18.46 -17.69 19.21
C THR A 65 18.41 -19.09 18.59
N GLY A 66 18.15 -19.21 17.28
CA GLY A 66 18.16 -20.50 16.55
C GLY A 66 16.88 -21.34 16.68
N HIS A 67 15.82 -20.81 17.27
CA HIS A 67 14.54 -21.52 17.46
C HIS A 67 13.56 -21.35 16.29
N MET A 68 13.84 -20.46 15.34
CA MET A 68 13.00 -20.20 14.17
C MET A 68 13.85 -20.12 12.91
N ALA A 69 13.40 -20.78 11.83
CA ALA A 69 14.05 -20.65 10.53
C ALA A 69 13.91 -19.23 9.97
N TRP A 70 14.91 -18.76 9.23
CA TRP A 70 14.95 -17.41 8.68
C TRP A 70 13.70 -17.07 7.85
N TRP A 71 13.21 -18.01 7.04
CA TRP A 71 12.06 -17.77 6.17
C TRP A 71 10.77 -17.59 6.98
N ALA A 72 10.61 -18.32 8.08
CA ALA A 72 9.46 -18.19 8.96
C ALA A 72 9.47 -16.82 9.65
N CYS A 73 10.63 -16.39 10.16
CA CYS A 73 10.84 -15.06 10.73
C CYS A 73 10.50 -13.97 9.72
N LEU A 74 11.02 -14.10 8.49
CA LEU A 74 10.81 -13.12 7.44
C LEU A 74 9.32 -12.95 7.10
N LEU A 75 8.61 -14.07 6.90
CA LEU A 75 7.18 -14.05 6.56
C LEU A 75 6.33 -13.53 7.73
N LEU A 76 6.62 -13.94 8.96
CA LEU A 76 5.91 -13.43 10.14
C LEU A 76 6.11 -11.93 10.31
N ASN A 77 7.35 -11.44 10.20
CA ASN A 77 7.64 -10.02 10.31
C ASN A 77 7.02 -9.23 9.16
N GLY A 78 6.94 -9.81 7.96
CA GLY A 78 6.24 -9.21 6.83
C GLY A 78 4.73 -9.07 7.10
N PHE A 79 4.12 -10.10 7.68
CA PHE A 79 2.72 -10.08 8.08
C PHE A 79 2.44 -9.04 9.18
N PHE A 80 3.23 -9.01 10.26
CA PHE A 80 3.06 -8.00 11.32
C PHE A 80 3.33 -6.58 10.81
N ALA A 81 4.29 -6.39 9.90
CA ALA A 81 4.50 -5.12 9.21
C ALA A 81 3.26 -4.68 8.39
N SER A 82 2.46 -5.61 7.88
CA SER A 82 1.22 -5.28 7.16
C SER A 82 0.13 -4.70 8.09
N LEU A 83 0.01 -5.19 9.32
CA LEU A 83 -0.90 -4.63 10.34
C LEU A 83 -0.53 -3.20 10.69
N THR A 84 0.77 -2.97 10.91
CA THR A 84 1.25 -1.62 11.23
C THR A 84 0.99 -0.66 10.05
N HIS A 85 0.90 -1.14 8.81
CA HIS A 85 0.62 -0.32 7.63
C HIS A 85 -0.81 0.19 7.63
N GLU A 86 -1.77 -0.70 7.85
CA GLU A 86 -3.17 -0.32 7.99
C GLU A 86 -3.35 0.67 9.16
N LEU A 87 -2.63 0.47 10.27
CA LEU A 87 -2.59 1.44 11.36
C LEU A 87 -2.04 2.80 10.94
N GLU A 88 -0.95 2.87 10.16
CA GLU A 88 -0.45 4.14 9.65
C GLU A 88 -1.46 4.80 8.72
N HIS A 89 -2.14 4.03 7.87
CA HIS A 89 -3.18 4.53 6.99
C HIS A 89 -4.34 5.17 7.76
N ASP A 90 -4.69 4.62 8.92
CA ASP A 90 -5.67 5.22 9.82
C ASP A 90 -5.09 6.42 10.60
N LEU A 91 -3.84 6.34 11.04
CA LEU A 91 -3.16 7.42 11.75
C LEU A 91 -3.00 8.66 10.87
N ILE A 92 -2.69 8.53 9.58
CA ILE A 92 -2.58 9.68 8.68
C ILE A 92 -3.92 10.41 8.50
N HIS A 93 -5.05 9.74 8.71
CA HIS A 93 -6.40 10.34 8.83
C HIS A 93 -6.76 10.83 10.23
N SER A 94 -5.80 10.81 11.17
CA SER A 94 -6.00 11.19 12.58
C SER A 94 -7.14 10.39 13.22
N MET A 95 -7.19 9.08 12.97
CA MET A 95 -8.23 8.21 13.54
C MET A 95 -7.93 7.80 14.99
N TYR A 96 -6.67 7.61 15.36
CA TYR A 96 -6.30 7.26 16.74
C TYR A 96 -5.71 8.46 17.47
N PHE A 97 -6.08 8.61 18.74
CA PHE A 97 -5.60 9.64 19.66
C PHE A 97 -5.72 11.06 19.08
N ARG A 98 -6.78 11.34 18.31
CA ARG A 98 -6.94 12.59 17.53
C ARG A 98 -6.73 13.86 18.36
N LYS A 99 -7.19 13.85 19.61
CA LYS A 99 -7.08 15.00 20.54
C LYS A 99 -5.79 15.01 21.35
N GLN A 100 -5.01 13.92 21.35
CA GLN A 100 -3.83 13.72 22.17
C GLN A 100 -2.57 13.59 21.30
N LYS A 101 -1.84 14.70 21.14
CA LYS A 101 -0.70 14.77 20.21
C LYS A 101 0.43 13.78 20.55
N VAL A 102 0.73 13.58 21.83
CA VAL A 102 1.84 12.71 22.27
C VAL A 102 1.62 11.24 21.86
N PRO A 103 0.56 10.55 22.32
CA PRO A 103 0.34 9.15 21.94
C PRO A 103 0.12 8.98 20.44
N HIS A 104 -0.52 9.94 19.77
CA HIS A 104 -0.69 9.93 18.33
C HIS A 104 0.65 9.92 17.57
N ASN A 105 1.57 10.83 17.91
CA ASN A 105 2.86 10.92 17.24
C ASN A 105 3.80 9.77 17.66
N LEU A 106 3.66 9.25 18.87
CA LEU A 106 4.35 8.03 19.29
C LEU A 106 3.95 6.85 18.41
N MET A 107 2.63 6.63 18.20
CA MET A 107 2.17 5.58 17.29
C MET A 107 2.67 5.78 15.86
N MET A 108 2.64 7.02 15.34
CA MET A 108 3.21 7.36 14.03
C MET A 108 4.70 7.02 13.92
N GLY A 109 5.49 7.31 14.96
CA GLY A 109 6.90 6.95 15.01
C GLY A 109 7.14 5.45 15.07
N LEU A 110 6.37 4.73 15.88
CA LEU A 110 6.48 3.27 16.03
C LEU A 110 6.11 2.52 14.74
N VAL A 111 5.05 2.93 14.04
CA VAL A 111 4.71 2.30 12.75
C VAL A 111 5.77 2.59 11.68
N TRP A 112 6.47 3.73 11.75
CA TRP A 112 7.59 4.04 10.85
C TRP A 112 8.83 3.21 11.18
N LEU A 113 9.15 3.03 12.46
CA LEU A 113 10.24 2.16 12.91
C LEU A 113 10.01 0.69 12.54
N ALA A 114 8.77 0.22 12.61
CA ALA A 114 8.39 -1.13 12.15
C ALA A 114 8.52 -1.29 10.63
N ARG A 115 8.43 -0.18 9.87
CA ARG A 115 8.50 -0.16 8.41
C ARG A 115 9.48 0.88 7.88
N PRO A 116 10.79 0.67 8.12
CA PRO A 116 11.78 1.67 7.78
C PRO A 116 11.90 1.87 6.27
N SER A 117 11.45 0.95 5.42
CA SER A 117 11.44 1.04 3.95
C SER A 117 10.54 2.14 3.37
N THR A 118 9.66 2.71 4.20
CA THR A 118 8.61 3.65 3.79
C THR A 118 9.00 5.10 3.99
N ILE A 119 8.35 5.98 3.24
CA ILE A 119 8.53 7.43 3.37
C ILE A 119 8.11 7.91 4.76
N ASN A 120 8.63 9.06 5.18
CA ASN A 120 8.24 9.68 6.44
C ASN A 120 6.69 9.83 6.53
N PRO A 121 6.04 9.29 7.58
CA PRO A 121 4.58 9.18 7.61
C PRO A 121 3.89 10.53 7.82
N TRP A 122 4.57 11.52 8.41
CA TRP A 122 4.04 12.89 8.51
C TRP A 122 3.99 13.57 7.14
N ILE A 123 4.98 13.31 6.28
CA ILE A 123 4.94 13.75 4.88
C ILE A 123 3.88 12.96 4.12
N ARG A 124 3.84 11.64 4.30
CA ARG A 124 2.84 10.77 3.67
C ARG A 124 1.42 11.22 3.98
N ARG A 125 1.12 11.67 5.19
CA ARG A 125 -0.19 12.24 5.53
C ARG A 125 -0.64 13.29 4.54
N HIS A 126 0.22 14.23 4.17
CA HIS A 126 -0.13 15.29 3.23
C HIS A 126 -0.37 14.74 1.83
N LEU A 127 0.46 13.79 1.39
CA LEU A 127 0.29 13.11 0.10
C LEU A 127 -1.02 12.32 0.06
N HIS A 128 -1.35 11.61 1.13
CA HIS A 128 -2.54 10.77 1.22
C HIS A 128 -3.84 11.56 1.29
N LEU A 129 -3.88 12.63 2.09
CA LEU A 129 -5.04 13.53 2.10
C LEU A 129 -5.24 14.22 0.74
N ASN A 130 -4.17 14.46 -0.01
CA ASN A 130 -4.26 14.97 -1.37
C ASN A 130 -4.76 13.88 -2.34
N HIS A 131 -4.27 12.64 -2.21
CA HIS A 131 -4.71 11.49 -3.01
C HIS A 131 -6.24 11.33 -2.99
N HIS A 132 -6.91 11.46 -1.85
CA HIS A 132 -8.39 11.43 -1.81
C HIS A 132 -9.07 12.51 -2.68
N LYS A 133 -8.43 13.67 -2.84
CA LYS A 133 -8.98 14.80 -3.61
C LYS A 133 -8.71 14.69 -5.10
N VAL A 134 -7.51 14.23 -5.46
CA VAL A 134 -7.02 14.23 -6.85
C VAL A 134 -6.73 12.83 -7.38
N SER A 135 -7.30 11.80 -6.75
CA SER A 135 -7.08 10.39 -7.05
C SER A 135 -7.16 10.12 -8.54
N GLY A 136 -6.23 9.32 -9.06
CA GLY A 136 -6.19 8.95 -10.47
C GLY A 136 -5.80 10.08 -11.43
N SER A 137 -5.44 11.26 -10.95
CA SER A 137 -4.86 12.34 -11.77
C SER A 137 -3.32 12.29 -11.81
N GLU A 138 -2.70 13.10 -12.66
CA GLU A 138 -1.24 13.27 -12.67
C GLU A 138 -0.69 13.86 -11.37
N THR A 139 -1.51 14.61 -10.62
CA THR A 139 -1.14 15.24 -9.35
C THR A 139 -1.30 14.33 -8.14
N ASP A 140 -1.82 13.12 -8.33
CA ASP A 140 -1.89 12.07 -7.31
C ASP A 140 -0.50 11.47 -7.03
N MET A 141 0.31 12.22 -6.28
CA MET A 141 1.70 11.85 -6.02
C MET A 141 1.86 10.58 -5.18
N GLU A 142 0.88 10.21 -4.36
CA GLU A 142 0.97 8.98 -3.57
C GLU A 142 0.91 7.74 -4.48
N GLU A 143 -0.13 7.64 -5.31
CA GLU A 143 -0.30 6.50 -6.19
C GLU A 143 0.68 6.52 -7.37
N ARG A 144 1.02 7.71 -7.88
CA ARG A 144 2.06 7.83 -8.93
C ARG A 144 3.41 7.37 -8.41
N ALA A 145 3.78 7.66 -7.16
CA ALA A 145 5.05 7.20 -6.59
C ALA A 145 5.16 5.66 -6.60
N ILE A 146 4.04 4.96 -6.38
CA ILE A 146 3.95 3.49 -6.37
C ILE A 146 3.51 2.87 -7.71
N THR A 147 3.67 3.59 -8.83
CA THR A 147 3.51 3.12 -10.22
C THR A 147 2.10 3.10 -10.82
N ASN A 148 1.09 3.70 -10.18
CA ASN A 148 -0.23 3.85 -10.81
C ASN A 148 -0.09 4.59 -12.15
N GLY A 149 -0.59 4.01 -13.24
CA GLY A 149 -0.50 4.58 -14.59
C GLY A 149 0.84 4.37 -15.32
N GLU A 150 1.75 3.57 -14.77
CA GLU A 150 2.93 3.08 -15.50
C GLU A 150 2.56 1.81 -16.28
N PRO A 151 2.92 1.65 -17.56
CA PRO A 151 2.69 0.40 -18.28
C PRO A 151 3.49 -0.75 -17.66
N TRP A 152 2.93 -1.96 -17.66
CA TRP A 152 3.66 -3.15 -17.21
C TRP A 152 4.85 -3.46 -18.14
N GLY A 153 5.97 -3.76 -17.51
CA GLY A 153 7.25 -4.05 -18.16
C GLY A 153 8.35 -4.11 -17.10
N PHE A 154 9.59 -4.33 -17.54
CA PHE A 154 10.73 -4.49 -16.62
C PHE A 154 10.91 -3.28 -15.69
N ALA A 155 10.73 -2.06 -16.21
CA ALA A 155 10.81 -0.85 -15.40
C ALA A 155 9.77 -0.86 -14.26
N ARG A 156 8.48 -1.07 -14.55
CA ARG A 156 7.44 -1.11 -13.51
C ARG A 156 7.70 -2.19 -12.46
N LEU A 157 8.19 -3.37 -12.87
CA LEU A 157 8.53 -4.45 -11.96
C LEU A 157 9.58 -4.00 -10.93
N LEU A 158 10.66 -3.37 -11.39
CA LEU A 158 11.68 -2.79 -10.52
C LEU A 158 11.12 -1.71 -9.60
N MET A 159 10.28 -0.81 -10.14
CA MET A 159 9.71 0.31 -9.38
C MET A 159 8.73 -0.15 -8.27
N ILE A 160 7.98 -1.23 -8.49
CA ILE A 160 7.06 -1.80 -7.48
C ILE A 160 7.84 -2.42 -6.33
N GLY A 161 8.89 -3.19 -6.64
CA GLY A 161 9.72 -3.86 -5.64
C GLY A 161 10.63 -2.91 -4.87
N ASP A 162 10.98 -1.76 -5.44
CA ASP A 162 11.98 -0.86 -4.89
C ASP A 162 11.62 0.61 -5.14
N ASN A 163 11.37 1.30 -4.03
CA ASN A 163 10.97 2.70 -3.98
C ASN A 163 12.08 3.68 -4.39
N ILE A 164 13.33 3.34 -4.09
CA ILE A 164 14.48 4.13 -4.53
C ILE A 164 14.68 3.91 -6.02
N MET A 165 14.51 2.69 -6.52
CA MET A 165 14.53 2.40 -7.95
C MET A 165 13.41 3.14 -8.71
N SER A 166 12.21 3.27 -8.12
CA SER A 166 11.14 4.14 -8.64
C SER A 166 11.61 5.58 -8.83
N SER A 167 12.24 6.16 -7.82
CA SER A 167 12.82 7.51 -7.90
C SER A 167 13.94 7.61 -8.95
N VAL A 168 14.85 6.62 -9.01
CA VAL A 168 15.98 6.59 -9.96
C VAL A 168 15.48 6.50 -11.39
N ILE A 169 14.57 5.58 -11.70
CA ILE A 169 14.01 5.44 -13.06
C ILE A 169 13.30 6.74 -13.49
N ARG A 170 12.53 7.37 -12.59
CA ARG A 170 11.89 8.67 -12.86
C ARG A 170 12.91 9.78 -13.08
N MET A 171 13.99 9.80 -12.32
CA MET A 171 15.09 10.74 -12.51
C MET A 171 15.79 10.52 -13.85
N LEU A 172 16.07 9.28 -14.25
CA LEU A 172 16.69 8.96 -15.54
C LEU A 172 15.81 9.39 -16.72
N ARG A 173 14.48 9.26 -16.59
CA ARG A 173 13.49 9.70 -17.58
C ARG A 173 13.22 11.22 -17.58
N ALA A 174 13.75 11.97 -16.61
CA ALA A 174 13.52 13.41 -16.52
C ALA A 174 14.30 14.17 -17.61
N LYS A 175 13.61 15.09 -18.29
CA LYS A 175 14.12 15.80 -19.47
C LYS A 175 15.22 16.81 -19.18
N THR A 176 15.19 17.45 -18.01
CA THR A 176 16.12 18.52 -17.66
C THR A 176 16.91 18.21 -16.40
N TRP A 177 18.11 18.78 -16.28
CA TRP A 177 18.95 18.63 -15.09
C TRP A 177 18.28 19.18 -13.84
N ALA A 178 17.57 20.31 -13.96
CA ALA A 178 16.78 20.88 -12.87
C ALA A 178 15.72 19.90 -12.34
N MET A 179 15.02 19.19 -13.24
CA MET A 179 14.06 18.15 -12.83
C MET A 179 14.77 16.98 -12.13
N LYS A 180 15.94 16.54 -12.63
CA LYS A 180 16.72 15.47 -12.00
C LYS A 180 17.13 15.83 -10.57
N LEU A 181 17.68 17.03 -10.37
CA LEU A 181 18.05 17.54 -9.05
C LEU A 181 16.84 17.67 -8.12
N ASN A 182 15.69 18.12 -8.63
CA ASN A 182 14.46 18.21 -7.84
C ASN A 182 13.95 16.84 -7.38
N ILE A 183 13.97 15.83 -8.27
CA ILE A 183 13.60 14.45 -7.91
C ILE A 183 14.55 13.90 -6.84
N LEU A 184 15.86 14.11 -7.00
CA LEU A 184 16.86 13.66 -6.03
C LEU A 184 16.65 14.31 -4.66
N LYS A 185 16.54 15.64 -4.59
CA LYS A 185 16.30 16.39 -3.34
C LYS A 185 15.02 15.93 -2.66
N ARG A 186 13.92 15.76 -3.42
CA ARG A 186 12.65 15.29 -2.90
C ARG A 186 12.76 13.86 -2.37
N THR A 187 13.43 12.97 -3.11
CA THR A 187 13.67 11.58 -2.69
C THR A 187 14.41 11.55 -1.35
N LEU A 188 15.55 12.25 -1.25
CA LEU A 188 16.31 12.31 0.00
C LEU A 188 15.45 12.82 1.17
N LYS A 189 14.71 13.91 0.98
CA LYS A 189 13.86 14.49 2.03
C LYS A 189 12.74 13.55 2.49
N VAL A 190 12.10 12.86 1.55
CA VAL A 190 10.89 12.06 1.82
C VAL A 190 11.24 10.69 2.41
N TYR A 191 12.39 10.12 2.03
CA TYR A 191 12.86 8.83 2.52
C TYR A 191 13.80 8.92 3.76
N ALA A 192 14.33 10.10 4.09
CA ALA A 192 15.23 10.23 5.24
C ALA A 192 14.53 10.11 6.61
N PRO A 193 15.24 9.59 7.63
CA PRO A 193 16.51 8.85 7.53
C PRO A 193 16.28 7.34 7.32
N LEU A 194 15.15 6.80 7.78
CA LEU A 194 14.95 5.36 7.93
C LEU A 194 14.95 4.61 6.61
N ALA A 195 14.29 5.13 5.57
CA ALA A 195 14.24 4.42 4.29
C ALA A 195 15.56 4.49 3.54
N LEU A 196 16.30 5.58 3.66
CA LEU A 196 17.66 5.63 3.10
C LEU A 196 18.58 4.60 3.76
N MET A 197 18.51 4.45 5.09
CA MET A 197 19.26 3.41 5.81
C MET A 197 18.81 2.00 5.42
N HIS A 198 17.50 1.75 5.36
CA HIS A 198 16.93 0.46 4.99
C HIS A 198 17.34 0.04 3.56
N TRP A 199 17.09 0.88 2.55
CA TRP A 199 17.41 0.56 1.15
C TRP A 199 18.92 0.53 0.93
N GLY A 200 19.69 1.38 1.61
CA GLY A 200 21.15 1.32 1.60
C GLY A 200 21.68 -0.01 2.12
N ALA A 201 21.20 -0.47 3.28
CA ALA A 201 21.57 -1.78 3.83
C ALA A 201 21.11 -2.94 2.92
N TRP A 202 19.94 -2.82 2.29
CA TRP A 202 19.48 -3.80 1.30
C TRP A 202 20.42 -3.91 0.10
N TYR A 203 20.89 -2.78 -0.45
CA TYR A 203 21.84 -2.80 -1.56
C TYR A 203 23.21 -3.31 -1.17
N VAL A 204 23.69 -3.00 0.04
CA VAL A 204 24.94 -3.57 0.57
C VAL A 204 24.80 -5.09 0.70
N PHE A 205 23.68 -5.57 1.26
CA PHE A 205 23.37 -7.00 1.35
C PHE A 205 23.40 -7.68 -0.03
N LEU A 206 22.64 -7.15 -1.00
CA LEU A 206 22.58 -7.72 -2.34
C LEU A 206 23.93 -7.69 -3.04
N GLY A 207 24.66 -6.56 -2.95
CA GLY A 207 25.96 -6.39 -3.59
C GLY A 207 27.02 -7.33 -3.01
N PHE A 208 27.07 -7.46 -1.67
CA PHE A 208 27.99 -8.36 -0.99
C PHE A 208 27.75 -9.82 -1.39
N HIS A 209 26.50 -10.30 -1.29
CA HIS A 209 26.18 -11.70 -1.61
C HIS A 209 26.29 -12.00 -3.11
N ALA A 210 25.94 -11.04 -3.99
CA ALA A 210 26.15 -11.20 -5.42
C ALA A 210 27.63 -11.29 -5.78
N ALA A 211 28.48 -10.42 -5.21
CA ALA A 211 29.92 -10.44 -5.44
C ALA A 211 30.54 -11.77 -4.99
N ASN A 212 30.21 -12.25 -3.79
CA ASN A 212 30.68 -13.55 -3.29
C ASN A 212 30.15 -14.72 -4.13
N GLY A 213 28.89 -14.67 -4.57
CA GLY A 213 28.32 -15.69 -5.47
C GLY A 213 29.04 -15.76 -6.81
N ILE A 214 29.31 -14.61 -7.45
CA ILE A 214 30.05 -14.55 -8.72
C ILE A 214 31.49 -15.05 -8.52
N ALA A 215 32.17 -14.55 -7.49
CA ALA A 215 33.52 -14.96 -7.11
C ALA A 215 33.64 -16.48 -6.91
N HIS A 216 32.67 -17.08 -6.25
CA HIS A 216 32.60 -18.52 -6.07
C HIS A 216 32.46 -19.26 -7.41
N LEU A 217 31.59 -18.78 -8.30
CA LEU A 217 31.36 -19.41 -9.62
C LEU A 217 32.59 -19.37 -10.53
N ILE A 218 33.44 -18.34 -10.42
CA ILE A 218 34.66 -18.21 -11.22
C ILE A 218 35.92 -18.73 -10.50
N GLY A 219 35.77 -19.33 -9.32
CA GLY A 219 36.89 -19.91 -8.56
C GLY A 219 37.84 -18.88 -7.95
N THR A 220 37.41 -17.63 -7.75
CA THR A 220 38.21 -16.56 -7.15
C THR A 220 37.53 -16.00 -5.89
N PRO A 221 37.50 -16.74 -4.76
CA PRO A 221 36.90 -16.27 -3.52
C PRO A 221 37.42 -14.88 -3.11
N ILE A 222 36.53 -14.04 -2.57
CA ILE A 222 36.91 -12.70 -2.10
C ILE A 222 37.30 -12.79 -0.64
N GLU A 223 38.54 -12.42 -0.34
CA GLU A 223 39.05 -12.32 1.04
C GLU A 223 38.63 -10.98 1.66
N TRP A 224 37.49 -10.97 2.33
CA TRP A 224 36.99 -9.80 3.05
C TRP A 224 37.71 -9.62 4.40
N SER A 225 37.87 -8.36 4.82
CA SER A 225 38.39 -8.06 6.16
C SER A 225 37.46 -8.58 7.26
N ALA A 226 38.00 -8.89 8.44
CA ALA A 226 37.22 -9.28 9.61
C ALA A 226 36.13 -8.24 9.95
N THR A 227 36.46 -6.94 9.84
CA THR A 227 35.50 -5.85 10.03
C THR A 227 34.33 -5.93 9.04
N THR A 228 34.60 -6.18 7.76
CA THR A 228 33.57 -6.33 6.74
C THR A 228 32.63 -7.50 7.08
N LEU A 229 33.20 -8.64 7.48
CA LEU A 229 32.41 -9.82 7.85
C LEU A 229 31.54 -9.57 9.09
N SER A 230 32.06 -8.89 10.12
CA SER A 230 31.27 -8.54 11.31
C SER A 230 30.11 -7.58 10.98
N VAL A 231 30.34 -6.59 10.11
CA VAL A 231 29.27 -5.69 9.64
C VAL A 231 28.23 -6.47 8.85
N MET A 232 28.67 -7.36 7.95
CA MET A 232 27.77 -8.17 7.15
C MET A 232 26.94 -9.14 7.98
N GLN A 233 27.46 -9.69 9.07
CA GLN A 233 26.67 -10.49 10.00
C GLN A 233 25.47 -9.73 10.57
N VAL A 234 25.65 -8.44 10.92
CA VAL A 234 24.55 -7.58 11.38
C VAL A 234 23.55 -7.32 10.25
N ILE A 235 24.05 -7.04 9.03
CA ILE A 235 23.22 -6.81 7.85
C ILE A 235 22.42 -8.06 7.47
N ASP A 236 23.00 -9.26 7.57
CA ASP A 236 22.35 -10.54 7.28
C ASP A 236 21.23 -10.83 8.27
N ILE A 237 21.45 -10.56 9.56
CA ILE A 237 20.38 -10.64 10.56
C ILE A 237 19.29 -9.62 10.23
N ALA A 238 19.66 -8.37 9.93
CA ALA A 238 18.72 -7.32 9.54
C ALA A 238 17.94 -7.68 8.27
N ALA A 239 18.57 -8.33 7.29
CA ALA A 239 17.96 -8.85 6.06
C ALA A 239 16.79 -9.77 6.37
N VAL A 240 16.94 -10.64 7.37
CA VAL A 240 15.89 -11.57 7.78
C VAL A 240 14.82 -10.90 8.63
N VAL A 241 15.21 -10.11 9.65
CA VAL A 241 14.25 -9.67 10.67
C VAL A 241 13.53 -8.37 10.33
N ILE A 242 14.06 -7.50 9.48
CA ILE A 242 13.43 -6.19 9.21
C ILE A 242 13.52 -5.73 7.76
N ILE A 243 14.65 -5.92 7.08
CA ILE A 243 14.85 -5.40 5.73
C ILE A 243 14.05 -6.23 4.71
N GLY A 244 14.31 -7.53 4.60
CA GLY A 244 13.62 -8.45 3.70
C GLY A 244 12.10 -8.51 3.91
N PRO A 245 11.59 -8.59 5.15
CA PRO A 245 10.16 -8.47 5.45
C PRO A 245 9.53 -7.21 4.84
N ASN A 246 10.23 -6.08 4.96
CA ASN A 246 9.76 -4.80 4.45
C ASN A 246 9.91 -4.67 2.94
N VAL A 247 10.89 -5.32 2.31
CA VAL A 247 11.00 -5.42 0.84
C VAL A 247 9.82 -6.23 0.30
N LEU A 248 9.55 -7.42 0.86
CA LEU A 248 8.43 -8.28 0.49
C LEU A 248 7.10 -7.54 0.62
N ARG A 249 6.85 -6.94 1.80
CA ARG A 249 5.63 -6.18 2.05
C ARG A 249 5.48 -4.96 1.14
N THR A 250 6.58 -4.26 0.84
CA THR A 250 6.57 -3.14 -0.10
C THR A 250 6.13 -3.59 -1.49
N PHE A 251 6.73 -4.66 -2.01
CA PHE A 251 6.33 -5.26 -3.28
C PHE A 251 4.84 -5.64 -3.27
N CYS A 252 4.38 -6.37 -2.26
CA CYS A 252 2.99 -6.82 -2.17
C CYS A 252 2.00 -5.66 -2.10
N LEU A 253 2.24 -4.66 -1.25
CA LEU A 253 1.36 -3.50 -1.17
C LEU A 253 1.35 -2.73 -2.49
N HIS A 254 2.52 -2.41 -3.06
CA HIS A 254 2.58 -1.61 -4.28
C HIS A 254 1.95 -2.33 -5.45
N PHE A 255 2.12 -3.65 -5.54
CA PHE A 255 1.41 -4.46 -6.52
C PHE A 255 -0.10 -4.28 -6.35
N ILE A 256 -0.64 -4.48 -5.15
CA ILE A 256 -2.08 -4.41 -4.91
C ILE A 256 -2.62 -2.98 -5.11
N SER A 257 -2.05 -1.99 -4.40
CA SER A 257 -2.52 -0.60 -4.43
C SER A 257 -2.41 0.02 -5.82
N SER A 258 -1.25 -0.13 -6.47
CA SER A 258 -1.05 0.49 -7.79
C SER A 258 -1.89 -0.14 -8.89
N ASN A 259 -2.39 -1.38 -8.73
CA ASN A 259 -3.27 -2.02 -9.72
C ASN A 259 -4.75 -1.87 -9.40
N MET A 260 -5.11 -1.51 -8.16
CA MET A 260 -6.50 -1.27 -7.78
C MET A 260 -6.96 0.16 -8.08
N HIS A 261 -6.06 1.14 -8.13
CA HIS A 261 -6.42 2.50 -8.52
C HIS A 261 -6.45 2.66 -10.04
N TYR A 262 -7.44 3.42 -10.52
CA TYR A 262 -7.48 3.82 -11.92
C TYR A 262 -6.67 5.10 -12.13
N TYR A 263 -6.34 5.40 -13.39
CA TYR A 263 -5.53 6.57 -13.73
C TYR A 263 -5.89 7.20 -15.08
N GLY A 264 -6.12 8.50 -15.03
CA GLY A 264 -6.04 9.45 -16.13
C GLY A 264 -7.33 9.60 -16.96
N ASP A 265 -8.10 8.55 -17.18
CA ASP A 265 -9.38 8.59 -17.92
C ASP A 265 -10.59 8.41 -16.99
N ILE A 266 -10.51 9.05 -15.82
CA ILE A 266 -11.59 9.07 -14.82
C ILE A 266 -12.13 10.48 -14.65
N GLU A 267 -13.41 10.59 -14.32
CA GLU A 267 -14.09 11.84 -14.06
C GLU A 267 -13.62 12.44 -12.72
N PRO A 268 -13.21 13.72 -12.68
CA PRO A 268 -12.78 14.39 -11.45
C PRO A 268 -13.83 14.32 -10.34
N GLY A 269 -13.43 13.88 -9.15
CA GLY A 269 -14.32 13.75 -7.99
C GLY A 269 -15.26 12.53 -8.04
N ASN A 270 -15.22 11.72 -9.10
CA ASN A 270 -16.04 10.52 -9.20
C ASN A 270 -15.38 9.34 -8.46
N VAL A 271 -15.73 9.17 -7.19
CA VAL A 271 -15.20 8.12 -6.31
C VAL A 271 -15.44 6.70 -6.87
N MET A 272 -16.52 6.49 -7.64
CA MET A 272 -16.83 5.20 -8.28
C MET A 272 -15.75 4.74 -9.26
N GLN A 273 -14.98 5.68 -9.80
CA GLN A 273 -13.94 5.43 -10.78
C GLN A 273 -12.53 5.51 -10.19
N GLN A 274 -12.36 5.85 -8.91
CA GLN A 274 -11.03 5.99 -8.31
C GLN A 274 -10.36 4.63 -8.10
N CYS A 275 -11.11 3.62 -7.68
CA CYS A 275 -10.59 2.30 -7.37
C CYS A 275 -11.53 1.16 -7.80
N GLN A 276 -10.94 -0.02 -7.99
CA GLN A 276 -11.63 -1.30 -8.03
C GLN A 276 -11.39 -2.11 -6.76
N VAL A 277 -12.21 -3.13 -6.52
CA VAL A 277 -11.96 -4.12 -5.48
C VAL A 277 -11.17 -5.29 -6.05
N LEU A 278 -10.07 -5.63 -5.40
CA LEU A 278 -9.24 -6.79 -5.72
C LEU A 278 -9.40 -7.86 -4.63
N ASN A 279 -10.26 -8.85 -4.89
CA ASN A 279 -10.59 -9.92 -3.93
C ASN A 279 -10.51 -11.34 -4.51
N ALA A 280 -9.87 -11.51 -5.67
CA ALA A 280 -9.67 -12.84 -6.24
C ALA A 280 -8.81 -13.73 -5.32
N PRO A 281 -9.14 -15.02 -5.13
CA PRO A 281 -8.43 -15.90 -4.19
C PRO A 281 -6.93 -16.02 -4.43
N TRP A 282 -6.49 -15.98 -5.69
CA TRP A 282 -5.07 -16.09 -6.05
C TRP A 282 -4.23 -14.88 -5.62
N LEU A 283 -4.86 -13.76 -5.22
CA LEU A 283 -4.17 -12.61 -4.66
C LEU A 283 -3.81 -12.79 -3.18
N TRP A 284 -4.31 -13.82 -2.49
CA TRP A 284 -4.07 -14.01 -1.06
C TRP A 284 -2.60 -13.95 -0.64
N PRO A 285 -1.64 -14.56 -1.36
CA PRO A 285 -0.23 -14.43 -1.01
C PRO A 285 0.24 -12.97 -0.92
N LEU A 286 -0.26 -12.08 -1.78
CA LEU A 286 0.04 -10.65 -1.72
C LEU A 286 -0.75 -9.95 -0.62
N GLN A 287 -2.04 -10.30 -0.49
CA GLN A 287 -2.94 -9.74 0.52
C GLN A 287 -2.47 -10.03 1.94
N ALA A 288 -1.83 -11.17 2.19
CA ALA A 288 -1.25 -11.50 3.50
C ALA A 288 -0.21 -10.47 3.95
N PHE A 289 0.53 -9.87 3.02
CA PHE A 289 1.56 -8.87 3.31
C PHE A 289 1.08 -7.42 3.13
N CYS A 290 -0.18 -7.19 2.79
CA CYS A 290 -0.82 -5.88 2.90
C CYS A 290 -2.09 -5.91 3.76
N PHE A 291 -2.32 -6.96 4.53
CA PHE A 291 -3.48 -7.15 5.41
C PHE A 291 -4.84 -7.00 4.69
N ASN A 292 -5.00 -7.70 3.56
CA ASN A 292 -6.24 -7.70 2.76
C ASN A 292 -6.63 -6.31 2.20
N PHE A 293 -5.66 -5.39 2.08
CA PHE A 293 -5.83 -4.03 1.57
C PHE A 293 -6.59 -3.98 0.25
N GLY A 294 -6.27 -4.84 -0.73
CA GLY A 294 -6.93 -4.79 -2.04
C GLY A 294 -8.43 -5.07 -2.01
N SER A 295 -8.89 -5.78 -0.97
CA SER A 295 -10.29 -6.10 -0.77
C SER A 295 -11.03 -4.99 -0.01
N SER A 296 -10.38 -4.36 0.97
CA SER A 296 -11.01 -3.39 1.87
C SER A 296 -10.76 -1.92 1.52
N HIS A 297 -9.66 -1.58 0.84
CA HIS A 297 -9.25 -0.20 0.60
C HIS A 297 -10.24 0.56 -0.29
N GLY A 298 -10.93 -0.12 -1.21
CA GLY A 298 -11.99 0.54 -1.98
C GLY A 298 -13.09 1.15 -1.10
N ILE A 299 -13.39 0.54 0.05
CA ILE A 299 -14.37 1.06 1.02
C ILE A 299 -13.86 2.37 1.66
N HIS A 300 -12.55 2.50 1.87
CA HIS A 300 -11.93 3.69 2.46
C HIS A 300 -12.16 4.96 1.62
N HIS A 301 -12.19 4.83 0.30
CA HIS A 301 -12.49 5.96 -0.59
C HIS A 301 -13.93 6.48 -0.42
N PHE A 302 -14.88 5.61 -0.06
CA PHE A 302 -16.25 6.02 0.25
C PHE A 302 -16.43 6.45 1.71
N VAL A 303 -15.72 5.81 2.63
CA VAL A 303 -15.88 5.97 4.08
C VAL A 303 -14.53 6.16 4.77
N VAL A 304 -13.96 7.36 4.57
CA VAL A 304 -12.61 7.73 5.03
C VAL A 304 -12.41 7.65 6.54
N LYS A 305 -13.47 7.71 7.36
CA LYS A 305 -13.37 7.77 8.84
C LYS A 305 -13.62 6.44 9.56
N GLU A 306 -13.63 5.33 8.84
CA GLU A 306 -13.72 3.99 9.43
C GLU A 306 -12.32 3.37 9.54
N PRO A 307 -11.86 2.95 10.73
CA PRO A 307 -10.55 2.32 10.88
C PRO A 307 -10.52 0.94 10.21
N PHE A 308 -9.33 0.46 9.85
CA PHE A 308 -9.16 -0.71 9.00
C PHE A 308 -9.85 -1.96 9.52
N TYR A 309 -9.84 -2.19 10.84
CA TYR A 309 -10.50 -3.36 11.42
C TYR A 309 -12.03 -3.28 11.27
N ILE A 310 -12.63 -2.09 11.30
CA ILE A 310 -14.05 -1.94 10.95
C ILE A 310 -14.25 -2.11 9.45
N ARG A 311 -13.36 -1.56 8.61
CA ARG A 311 -13.41 -1.78 7.15
C ARG A 311 -13.40 -3.27 6.82
N GLN A 312 -12.56 -4.08 7.49
CA GLN A 312 -12.54 -5.54 7.32
C GLN A 312 -13.88 -6.18 7.72
N LEU A 313 -14.50 -5.75 8.83
CA LEU A 313 -15.80 -6.26 9.27
C LEU A 313 -16.97 -5.81 8.39
N THR A 314 -16.84 -4.69 7.68
CA THR A 314 -17.86 -4.19 6.75
C THR A 314 -17.70 -4.71 5.33
N VAL A 315 -16.59 -5.39 4.98
CA VAL A 315 -16.34 -5.96 3.65
C VAL A 315 -17.55 -6.70 3.06
N PRO A 316 -18.25 -7.62 3.75
CA PRO A 316 -19.37 -8.33 3.14
C PRO A 316 -20.51 -7.42 2.69
N VAL A 317 -20.84 -6.40 3.50
CA VAL A 317 -21.89 -5.41 3.18
C VAL A 317 -21.40 -4.42 2.14
N GLY A 318 -20.17 -3.91 2.31
CA GLY A 318 -19.52 -2.97 1.40
C GLY A 318 -19.40 -3.55 0.01
N HIS A 319 -18.91 -4.78 -0.13
CA HIS A 319 -18.77 -5.45 -1.43
C HIS A 319 -20.10 -5.64 -2.14
N LYS A 320 -21.16 -5.97 -1.40
CA LYS A 320 -22.51 -6.12 -1.94
C LYS A 320 -23.00 -4.79 -2.53
N VAL A 321 -23.05 -3.72 -1.72
CA VAL A 321 -23.56 -2.41 -2.18
C VAL A 321 -22.65 -1.78 -3.24
N MET A 322 -21.33 -1.93 -3.13
CA MET A 322 -20.38 -1.44 -4.14
C MET A 322 -20.63 -2.12 -5.50
N ARG A 323 -20.88 -3.43 -5.53
CA ARG A 323 -21.19 -4.15 -6.77
C ARG A 323 -22.55 -3.76 -7.34
N GLU A 324 -23.59 -3.67 -6.50
CA GLU A 324 -24.93 -3.19 -6.90
C GLU A 324 -24.86 -1.78 -7.49
N MET A 325 -24.04 -0.92 -6.87
CA MET A 325 -23.77 0.43 -7.33
C MET A 325 -22.66 0.48 -8.38
N GLY A 326 -22.19 -0.64 -8.94
CA GLY A 326 -21.33 -0.72 -10.13
C GLY A 326 -19.87 -0.29 -9.97
N VAL A 327 -19.31 -0.35 -8.76
CA VAL A 327 -17.85 -0.42 -8.58
C VAL A 327 -17.34 -1.71 -9.22
N ARG A 328 -16.22 -1.63 -9.93
CA ARG A 328 -15.61 -2.79 -10.60
C ARG A 328 -14.88 -3.69 -9.61
N PHE A 329 -14.91 -4.98 -9.87
CA PHE A 329 -14.20 -6.01 -9.09
C PHE A 329 -13.29 -6.78 -10.04
N ASN A 330 -12.04 -6.98 -9.64
CA ASN A 330 -11.09 -7.84 -10.34
C ASN A 330 -11.01 -7.53 -11.86
N ASP A 331 -11.05 -6.25 -12.24
CA ASP A 331 -10.78 -5.78 -13.58
C ASP A 331 -9.27 -5.88 -13.86
N PHE A 332 -8.78 -7.10 -14.03
CA PHE A 332 -7.37 -7.38 -14.32
C PHE A 332 -6.93 -6.88 -15.70
N GLY A 333 -7.89 -6.52 -16.57
CA GLY A 333 -7.58 -5.87 -17.83
C GLY A 333 -6.87 -4.52 -17.65
N THR A 334 -6.96 -3.89 -16.47
CA THR A 334 -6.19 -2.67 -16.15
C THR A 334 -4.68 -2.87 -16.25
N PHE A 335 -4.19 -4.11 -16.13
CA PHE A 335 -2.77 -4.42 -16.23
C PHE A 335 -2.28 -4.16 -17.66
N ALA A 336 -3.07 -4.56 -18.67
CA ALA A 336 -2.76 -4.28 -20.07
C ALA A 336 -3.03 -2.80 -20.47
N ARG A 337 -3.85 -2.09 -19.70
CA ARG A 337 -4.27 -0.71 -20.00
C ARG A 337 -3.55 0.36 -19.19
N ALA A 338 -2.47 0.03 -18.48
CA ALA A 338 -1.78 0.98 -17.60
C ALA A 338 -2.75 1.75 -16.69
N ASN A 339 -3.60 0.99 -15.98
CA ASN A 339 -4.58 1.52 -15.01
C ASN A 339 -5.73 2.36 -15.57
N ARG A 340 -5.94 2.38 -16.89
CA ARG A 340 -7.08 3.10 -17.50
C ARG A 340 -8.41 2.44 -17.15
N PHE A 341 -9.41 3.26 -16.85
CA PHE A 341 -10.78 2.86 -16.52
C PHE A 341 -11.54 2.42 -17.77
N VAL A 342 -11.49 3.18 -18.86
CA VAL A 342 -12.25 2.85 -20.07
C VAL A 342 -11.63 1.64 -20.78
N ARG A 343 -12.46 0.69 -21.23
CA ARG A 343 -11.99 -0.43 -22.05
C ARG A 343 -11.82 0.06 -23.49
N LYS A 344 -10.72 -0.31 -24.16
CA LYS A 344 -10.46 0.12 -25.55
C LYS A 344 -11.62 -0.23 -26.51
N ASP A 345 -12.31 -1.34 -26.27
CA ASP A 345 -13.43 -1.80 -27.10
C ASP A 345 -14.70 -0.94 -26.93
N GLU A 346 -14.89 -0.31 -25.76
CA GLU A 346 -16.00 0.62 -25.50
C GLU A 346 -15.83 1.92 -26.31
N VAL A 347 -14.58 2.40 -26.47
CA VAL A 347 -14.27 3.60 -27.27
C VAL A 347 -14.54 3.39 -28.77
N VAL A 348 -14.29 2.18 -29.28
CA VAL A 348 -14.54 1.85 -30.70
C VAL A 348 -16.04 1.75 -30.95
N ALA A 349 -16.81 1.13 -30.05
CA ALA A 349 -18.25 1.02 -30.17
C ALA A 349 -18.95 2.40 -30.10
N GLU A 350 -18.50 3.28 -29.20
CA GLU A 350 -19.05 4.63 -29.05
C GLU A 350 -18.75 5.51 -30.28
N LYS A 351 -17.55 5.41 -30.87
CA LYS A 351 -17.21 6.09 -32.12
C LYS A 351 -18.01 5.59 -33.32
N VAL A 352 -18.27 4.29 -33.42
CA VAL A 352 -19.09 3.71 -34.51
C VAL A 352 -20.57 4.08 -34.35
N GLY A 353 -21.07 4.17 -33.12
CA GLY A 353 -22.42 4.65 -32.84
C GLY A 353 -22.60 6.13 -33.19
N ALA A 354 -21.65 6.98 -32.80
CA ALA A 354 -21.66 8.41 -33.11
C ALA A 354 -21.45 8.74 -34.59
N ALA A 355 -20.81 7.84 -35.35
CA ALA A 355 -20.66 7.97 -36.81
C ALA A 355 -21.86 7.44 -37.62
N ARG A 356 -22.83 6.80 -36.95
CA ARG A 356 -24.05 6.23 -37.56
C ARG A 356 -25.33 6.99 -37.19
N ALA A 357 -25.23 7.97 -36.28
CA ALA A 357 -26.25 8.97 -36.00
C ALA A 357 -25.93 10.24 -36.80
#